data_AF-A0A6P0TY14-F1
#
_entry.id   AF-A0A6P0TY14-F1
#
_cell.length_a   1.000
_cell.length_b   1.000
_cell.length_c   1.000
_cell.angle_alpha   90.00
_cell.angle_beta   90.00
_cell.angle_gamma   90.00
#
_symmetry.space_group_name_H-M   'P 1'
#
loop_
_entity.id
_entity.type
_entity.pdbx_description
1 polymer ?
#
loop_
_entity_poly.entity_id
_entity_poly.type
_entity_poly.pdbx_seq_one_letter_code
_entity_poly.pdbx_strand_id
1 'polypeptide(L)'
;MAQISSRNSRTAIVALSNLSPFGNKLVQAGYVNIEQFQKCQVESRKSGKSLTDILEALTGQPLPPELLRHYKKQQLFELMIFYGVAAFDPEITQIPPQQVSYLIDKVIPIETCRRNRIVPLFSHETHLANQLVQAGKIDHKQMLKVLTQSIGSQGTFVEELEKFTGDSLPSNLLNEYEKQQPFVMVAMAEPDNLQALDELKNKILRHHGLHLQRLVITPEDYQHLIDRKSK
;
A
#
# COMPACT_ATOMS: atom_id res chain seq x y z
N MET A 1 29.28 42.89 40.82
CA MET A 1 28.36 41.89 41.42
C MET A 1 27.12 41.84 40.52
N ALA A 2 26.67 40.77 39.88
CA ALA A 2 27.08 39.37 39.79
C ALA A 2 26.72 38.86 38.37
N GLN A 3 27.55 37.98 37.81
CA GLN A 3 27.27 37.23 36.57
C GLN A 3 26.19 36.18 36.86
N ILE A 4 25.20 36.04 35.97
CA ILE A 4 24.29 34.87 35.96
C ILE A 4 24.36 34.21 34.58
N SER A 5 25.26 33.22 34.55
CA SER A 5 25.21 31.93 33.87
C SER A 5 24.25 31.74 32.68
N SER A 6 24.87 31.59 31.50
CA SER A 6 24.41 30.78 30.37
C SER A 6 23.85 29.42 30.82
N ARG A 7 22.57 29.15 30.50
CA ARG A 7 21.96 27.81 30.65
C ARG A 7 21.80 27.16 29.27
N ASN A 8 22.75 26.27 28.98
CA ASN A 8 22.70 25.08 28.13
C ASN A 8 21.55 24.95 27.10
N SER A 9 21.86 25.28 25.85
CA SER A 9 21.14 24.86 24.65
C SER A 9 21.67 23.55 24.03
N ARG A 10 22.48 22.76 24.75
CA ARG A 10 23.24 21.62 24.18
C ARG A 10 22.78 20.21 24.60
N THR A 11 21.71 20.06 25.38
CA THR A 11 21.24 18.74 25.84
C THR A 11 19.98 18.22 25.12
N ALA A 12 19.30 19.04 24.33
CA ALA A 12 18.07 18.61 23.63
C ALA A 12 18.32 17.62 22.48
N ILE A 13 19.52 17.62 21.89
CA ILE A 13 19.83 16.80 20.70
C ILE A 13 20.21 15.36 21.08
N VAL A 14 20.68 15.12 22.31
CA VAL A 14 21.24 13.82 22.72
C VAL A 14 20.20 12.94 23.43
N ALA A 15 19.19 13.52 24.11
CA ALA A 15 18.16 12.72 24.81
C ALA A 15 17.10 12.10 23.87
N LEU A 16 17.02 12.57 22.62
CA LEU A 16 16.12 12.04 21.57
C LEU A 16 16.71 10.82 20.83
N SER A 17 17.92 10.37 21.17
CA SER A 17 18.62 9.27 20.48
C SER A 17 18.04 7.88 20.73
N ASN A 18 17.22 7.72 21.77
CA ASN A 18 16.66 6.41 22.18
C ASN A 18 15.17 6.24 21.85
N LEU A 19 14.57 7.26 21.22
CA LEU A 19 13.17 7.26 20.80
C LEU A 19 13.09 7.01 19.31
N SER A 20 12.07 6.27 18.87
CA SER A 20 11.78 6.15 17.45
C SER A 20 11.43 7.53 16.84
N PRO A 21 11.61 7.72 15.53
CA PRO A 21 11.22 8.97 14.87
C PRO A 21 9.77 9.39 15.16
N PHE A 22 8.85 8.42 15.26
CA PHE A 22 7.47 8.65 15.70
C PHE A 22 7.36 9.11 17.15
N GLY A 23 8.08 8.46 18.08
CA GLY A 23 8.12 8.90 19.48
C GLY A 23 8.61 10.34 19.64
N ASN A 24 9.63 10.72 18.87
CA ASN A 24 10.13 12.10 18.84
C ASN A 24 9.06 13.09 18.40
N LYS A 25 8.27 12.76 17.38
CA LYS A 25 7.16 13.61 16.91
C LYS A 25 6.03 13.72 17.93
N LEU A 26 5.66 12.62 18.59
CA LEU A 26 4.61 12.64 19.60
C LEU A 26 4.96 13.53 20.80
N VAL A 27 6.22 13.45 21.25
CA VAL A 27 6.72 14.28 22.35
C VAL A 27 6.81 15.75 21.94
N GLN A 28 7.30 16.03 20.73
CA GLN A 28 7.37 17.40 20.20
C GLN A 28 5.99 18.02 20.00
N ALA A 29 4.99 17.23 19.62
CA ALA A 29 3.61 17.67 19.48
C ALA A 29 2.89 17.87 20.84
N GLY A 30 3.53 17.50 21.96
CA GLY A 30 2.96 17.58 23.30
C GLY A 30 1.86 16.55 23.55
N TYR A 31 1.71 15.53 22.69
CA TYR A 31 0.66 14.52 22.81
C TYR A 31 0.95 13.52 23.95
N VAL A 32 2.23 13.13 24.12
CA VAL A 32 2.71 12.34 25.25
C VAL A 32 4.08 12.79 25.70
N ASN A 33 4.46 12.54 26.95
CA ASN A 33 5.83 12.70 27.41
C ASN A 33 6.68 11.43 27.15
N ILE A 34 8.00 11.55 27.31
CA ILE A 34 8.95 10.45 27.05
C ILE A 34 8.65 9.21 27.91
N GLU A 35 8.31 9.41 29.19
CA GLU A 35 8.03 8.31 30.12
C GLU A 35 6.74 7.57 29.77
N GLN A 36 5.67 8.31 29.44
CA GLN A 36 4.39 7.77 28.98
C GLN A 36 4.58 6.97 27.70
N PHE A 37 5.35 7.49 26.74
CA PHE A 37 5.64 6.79 25.49
C PHE A 37 6.43 5.49 25.73
N GLN A 38 7.43 5.50 26.62
CA GLN A 38 8.17 4.29 26.99
C GLN A 38 7.27 3.25 27.67
N LYS A 39 6.39 3.69 28.58
CA LYS A 39 5.39 2.80 29.22
C LYS A 39 4.47 2.17 28.16
N CYS A 40 3.96 2.97 27.22
CA CYS A 40 3.12 2.49 26.11
C CYS A 40 3.85 1.46 25.25
N GLN A 41 5.13 1.67 24.94
CA GLN A 41 5.93 0.70 24.19
C GLN A 41 6.09 -0.63 24.93
N VAL A 42 6.39 -0.59 26.23
CA VAL A 42 6.53 -1.81 27.03
C VAL A 42 5.18 -2.53 27.13
N GLU A 43 4.09 -1.80 27.29
CA GLU A 43 2.74 -2.36 27.34
C GLU A 43 2.30 -2.93 25.99
N SER A 44 2.61 -2.29 24.87
CA SER A 44 2.35 -2.81 23.52
C SER A 44 3.07 -4.15 23.29
N ARG A 45 4.34 -4.23 23.67
CA ARG A 45 5.11 -5.49 23.60
C ARG A 45 4.55 -6.60 24.49
N LYS A 46 4.02 -6.27 25.66
CA LYS A 46 3.43 -7.25 26.61
C LYS A 46 2.02 -7.68 26.23
N SER A 47 1.21 -6.77 25.73
CA SER A 47 -0.22 -7.00 25.45
C SER A 47 -0.49 -7.42 24.01
N GLY A 48 0.44 -7.17 23.08
CA GLY A 48 0.24 -7.38 21.65
C GLY A 48 -0.73 -6.38 21.00
N LYS A 49 -1.26 -5.40 21.76
CA LYS A 49 -2.13 -4.35 21.22
C LYS A 49 -1.31 -3.31 20.46
N SER A 50 -1.95 -2.66 19.50
CA SER A 50 -1.31 -1.61 18.72
C SER A 50 -0.85 -0.47 19.63
N LEU A 51 0.32 0.10 19.32
CA LEU A 51 0.85 1.23 20.09
C LEU A 51 -0.12 2.41 20.08
N THR A 52 -0.86 2.59 18.99
CA THR A 52 -1.87 3.64 18.81
C THR A 52 -3.03 3.46 19.79
N ASP A 53 -3.60 2.26 19.93
CA ASP A 53 -4.73 2.02 20.85
C ASP A 53 -4.35 2.29 22.31
N ILE A 54 -3.12 1.93 22.71
CA ILE A 54 -2.62 2.15 24.07
C ILE A 54 -2.41 3.64 24.32
N LEU A 55 -1.83 4.36 23.36
CA LEU A 55 -1.63 5.80 23.45
C LEU A 55 -2.96 6.54 23.59
N GLU A 56 -3.97 6.15 22.82
CA GLU A 56 -5.32 6.72 22.90
C GLU A 56 -5.99 6.41 24.23
N ALA A 57 -5.86 5.18 24.73
CA ALA A 57 -6.38 4.79 26.04
C ALA A 57 -5.71 5.55 27.20
N LEU A 58 -4.41 5.85 27.10
CA LEU A 58 -3.66 6.56 28.15
C LEU A 58 -3.91 8.07 28.14
N THR A 59 -4.00 8.66 26.95
CA THR A 59 -4.21 10.11 26.79
C THR A 59 -5.68 10.51 26.85
N GLY A 60 -6.60 9.57 26.62
CA GLY A 60 -8.04 9.82 26.52
C GLY A 60 -8.43 10.63 25.28
N GLN A 61 -7.51 10.85 24.34
CA GLN A 61 -7.77 11.57 23.10
C GLN A 61 -7.35 10.71 21.91
N PRO A 62 -8.10 10.71 20.79
CA PRO A 62 -7.65 10.04 19.58
C PRO A 62 -6.36 10.70 19.06
N LEU A 63 -5.51 9.92 18.39
CA LEU A 63 -4.33 10.47 17.75
C LEU A 63 -4.74 11.43 16.63
N PRO A 64 -4.18 12.65 16.58
CA PRO A 64 -4.41 13.58 15.49
C PRO A 64 -4.11 12.93 14.12
N PRO A 65 -4.90 13.22 13.07
CA PRO A 65 -4.77 12.56 11.77
C PRO A 65 -3.38 12.74 11.14
N GLU A 66 -2.73 13.89 11.37
CA GLU A 66 -1.35 14.15 10.92
C GLU A 66 -0.32 13.21 11.57
N LEU A 67 -0.50 12.90 12.86
CA LEU A 67 0.39 12.00 13.60
C LEU A 67 0.15 10.55 13.19
N LEU A 68 -1.10 10.14 12.98
CA LEU A 68 -1.46 8.83 12.43
C LEU A 68 -0.83 8.61 11.05
N ARG A 69 -0.91 9.61 10.17
CA ARG A 69 -0.30 9.54 8.83
C ARG A 69 1.21 9.39 8.90
N HIS A 70 1.87 10.12 9.80
CA HIS A 70 3.30 9.96 10.04
C HIS A 70 3.67 8.58 10.59
N TYR A 71 2.85 8.04 11.49
CA TYR A 71 3.04 6.70 12.04
C TYR A 71 2.99 5.64 10.94
N LYS A 72 1.92 5.64 10.13
CA LYS A 72 1.76 4.70 9.00
C LYS A 72 2.91 4.80 8.01
N LYS A 73 3.31 6.02 7.64
CA LYS A 73 4.46 6.23 6.75
C LYS A 73 5.74 5.61 7.32
N GLN A 74 5.97 5.74 8.63
CA GLN A 74 7.11 5.10 9.27
C GLN A 74 6.99 3.58 9.26
N GLN A 75 5.82 3.01 9.59
CA GLN A 75 5.60 1.56 9.53
C GLN A 75 5.88 1.00 8.13
N LEU A 76 5.37 1.65 7.08
CA LEU A 76 5.61 1.23 5.69
C LEU A 76 7.11 1.32 5.32
N PHE A 77 7.82 2.33 5.82
CA PHE A 77 9.26 2.45 5.61
C PHE A 77 10.05 1.35 6.33
N GLU A 78 9.68 1.01 7.57
CA GLU A 78 10.27 -0.11 8.30
C GLU A 78 10.02 -1.45 7.59
N LEU A 79 8.79 -1.67 7.11
CA LEU A 79 8.45 -2.85 6.32
C LEU A 79 9.22 -2.91 5.00
N MET A 80 9.38 -1.78 4.31
CA MET A 80 10.17 -1.69 3.08
C MET A 80 11.62 -2.08 3.31
N ILE A 81 12.23 -1.62 4.41
CA ILE A 81 13.60 -1.99 4.78
C ILE A 81 13.68 -3.46 5.15
N PHE A 82 12.76 -3.93 6.00
CA PHE A 82 12.77 -5.30 6.52
C PHE A 82 12.66 -6.34 5.41
N TYR A 83 11.72 -6.15 4.49
CA TYR A 83 11.46 -7.08 3.38
C TYR A 83 12.26 -6.78 2.11
N GLY A 84 12.92 -5.63 2.02
CA GLY A 84 13.65 -5.20 0.82
C GLY A 84 12.76 -5.03 -0.42
N VAL A 85 11.47 -4.74 -0.24
CA VAL A 85 10.50 -4.51 -1.33
C VAL A 85 9.80 -3.17 -1.14
N ALA A 86 9.39 -2.52 -2.23
CA ALA A 86 8.68 -1.24 -2.15
C ALA A 86 7.34 -1.38 -1.40
N ALA A 87 6.93 -0.33 -0.71
CA ALA A 87 5.68 -0.31 0.04
C ALA A 87 4.53 0.29 -0.78
N PHE A 88 3.32 -0.22 -0.56
CA PHE A 88 2.09 0.35 -1.08
C PHE A 88 1.37 1.14 0.01
N ASP A 89 1.04 2.40 -0.29
CA ASP A 89 0.27 3.27 0.59
C ASP A 89 -1.12 3.52 -0.02
N PRO A 90 -2.20 2.92 0.53
CA PRO A 90 -3.56 3.11 0.02
C PRO A 90 -4.12 4.52 0.28
N GLU A 91 -3.52 5.32 1.17
CA GLU A 91 -3.96 6.69 1.44
C GLU A 91 -3.52 7.65 0.33
N ILE A 92 -2.38 7.36 -0.30
CA ILE A 92 -1.83 8.15 -1.40
C ILE A 92 -2.31 7.60 -2.74
N THR A 93 -2.24 6.28 -2.93
CA THR A 93 -2.59 5.63 -4.18
C THR A 93 -3.95 4.96 -4.05
N GLN A 94 -5.00 5.72 -4.39
CA GLN A 94 -6.35 5.18 -4.41
C GLN A 94 -6.55 4.30 -5.64
N ILE A 95 -6.96 3.06 -5.42
CA ILE A 95 -7.29 2.12 -6.48
C ILE A 95 -8.81 1.90 -6.48
N PRO A 96 -9.48 2.06 -7.63
CA PRO A 96 -10.90 1.75 -7.75
C PRO A 96 -11.16 0.32 -7.30
N PRO A 97 -12.11 0.08 -6.37
CA PRO A 97 -12.39 -1.27 -5.90
C PRO A 97 -12.61 -2.21 -7.07
N GLN A 98 -13.42 -1.84 -8.04
CA GLN A 98 -13.77 -2.66 -9.21
C GLN A 98 -12.54 -3.17 -9.99
N GLN A 99 -11.44 -2.41 -10.05
CA GLN A 99 -10.18 -2.87 -10.65
C GLN A 99 -9.59 -4.07 -9.89
N VAL A 100 -9.59 -4.01 -8.56
CA VAL A 100 -9.15 -5.14 -7.74
C VAL A 100 -10.08 -6.35 -7.94
N SER A 101 -11.39 -6.14 -8.19
CA SER A 101 -12.33 -7.26 -8.44
C SER A 101 -11.95 -7.93 -9.74
N TYR A 102 -11.78 -7.14 -10.79
CA TYR A 102 -11.32 -7.62 -12.09
C TYR A 102 -10.06 -8.49 -11.98
N LEU A 103 -9.05 -8.03 -11.23
CA LEU A 103 -7.81 -8.79 -11.06
C LEU A 103 -7.99 -10.06 -10.24
N ILE A 104 -8.89 -10.06 -9.27
CA ILE A 104 -9.22 -11.24 -8.48
C ILE A 104 -9.94 -12.28 -9.34
N ASP A 105 -10.90 -11.84 -10.14
CA ASP A 105 -11.72 -12.70 -10.99
C ASP A 105 -10.91 -13.27 -12.17
N LYS A 106 -9.97 -12.47 -12.72
CA LYS A 106 -9.17 -12.84 -13.90
C LYS A 106 -7.84 -13.53 -13.58
N VAL A 107 -7.12 -13.09 -12.54
CA VAL A 107 -5.71 -13.47 -12.32
C VAL A 107 -5.51 -14.25 -11.02
N ILE A 108 -5.94 -13.71 -9.87
CA ILE A 108 -5.63 -14.31 -8.56
C ILE A 108 -6.94 -14.56 -7.79
N PRO A 109 -7.40 -15.81 -7.70
CA PRO A 109 -8.65 -16.14 -7.00
C PRO A 109 -8.70 -15.60 -5.58
N ILE A 110 -9.88 -15.17 -5.14
CA ILE A 110 -10.07 -14.55 -3.80
C ILE A 110 -9.59 -15.45 -2.66
N GLU A 111 -9.75 -16.77 -2.79
CA GLU A 111 -9.31 -17.74 -1.79
C GLU A 111 -7.79 -17.75 -1.64
N THR A 112 -7.05 -17.60 -2.74
CA THR A 112 -5.59 -17.42 -2.72
C THR A 112 -5.22 -16.09 -2.06
N CYS A 113 -5.94 -15.02 -2.38
CA CYS A 113 -5.74 -13.70 -1.76
C CYS A 113 -5.86 -13.77 -0.24
N ARG A 114 -6.93 -14.41 0.25
CA ARG A 114 -7.19 -14.60 1.68
C ARG A 114 -6.17 -15.49 2.37
N ARG A 115 -5.87 -16.66 1.79
CA ARG A 115 -4.93 -17.63 2.36
C ARG A 115 -3.52 -17.05 2.50
N ASN A 116 -3.07 -16.33 1.48
CA ASN A 116 -1.70 -15.82 1.43
C ASN A 116 -1.57 -14.37 1.92
N ARG A 117 -2.68 -13.73 2.34
CA ARG A 117 -2.76 -12.31 2.72
C ARG A 117 -2.14 -11.38 1.68
N ILE A 118 -2.65 -11.47 0.47
CA ILE A 118 -2.21 -10.70 -0.69
C ILE A 118 -3.40 -10.06 -1.40
N VAL A 119 -3.15 -8.96 -2.11
CA VAL A 119 -4.14 -8.27 -2.94
C VAL A 119 -3.51 -7.87 -4.27
N PRO A 120 -4.08 -8.28 -5.42
CA PRO A 120 -3.65 -7.76 -6.70
C PRO A 120 -4.08 -6.29 -6.85
N LEU A 121 -3.12 -5.43 -7.19
CA LEU A 121 -3.35 -3.98 -7.27
C LEU A 121 -3.42 -3.51 -8.72
N PHE A 122 -2.44 -3.90 -9.52
CA PHE A 122 -2.32 -3.53 -10.93
C PHE A 122 -1.87 -4.73 -11.75
N SER A 123 -2.40 -4.89 -12.96
CA SER A 123 -1.80 -5.67 -14.03
C SER A 123 -1.30 -4.75 -15.15
N HIS A 124 -0.53 -5.32 -16.06
CA HIS A 124 -0.13 -4.69 -17.32
C HIS A 124 -1.30 -4.00 -18.06
N GLU A 125 -2.46 -4.68 -18.14
CA GLU A 125 -3.69 -4.15 -18.76
C GLU A 125 -4.25 -2.96 -17.97
N THR A 126 -4.41 -3.09 -16.65
CA THR A 126 -4.94 -1.99 -15.82
C THR A 126 -3.98 -0.80 -15.79
N HIS A 127 -2.67 -1.02 -15.96
CA HIS A 127 -1.69 0.05 -16.02
C HIS A 127 -1.92 0.90 -17.27
N LEU A 128 -2.08 0.27 -18.45
CA LEU A 128 -2.43 0.97 -19.69
C LEU A 128 -3.76 1.73 -19.54
N ALA A 129 -4.78 1.08 -18.99
CA ALA A 129 -6.09 1.69 -18.79
C ALA A 129 -6.01 2.92 -17.87
N ASN A 130 -5.26 2.84 -16.77
CA ASN A 130 -5.04 3.95 -15.85
C ASN A 130 -4.25 5.10 -16.50
N GLN A 131 -3.26 4.81 -17.35
CA GLN A 131 -2.55 5.84 -18.12
C GLN A 131 -3.49 6.57 -19.09
N LEU A 132 -4.43 5.87 -19.72
CA LEU A 132 -5.42 6.49 -20.62
C LEU A 132 -6.42 7.37 -19.87
N VAL A 133 -6.83 6.97 -18.66
CA VAL A 133 -7.62 7.82 -17.77
C VAL A 133 -6.82 9.09 -17.42
N GLN A 134 -5.56 8.95 -17.02
CA GLN A 134 -4.70 10.09 -16.69
C GLN A 134 -4.47 11.02 -17.90
N ALA A 135 -4.42 10.48 -19.12
CA ALA A 135 -4.33 11.23 -20.36
C ALA A 135 -5.67 11.86 -20.80
N GLY A 136 -6.76 11.66 -20.06
CA GLY A 136 -8.10 12.19 -20.37
C GLY A 136 -8.75 11.55 -21.59
N LYS A 137 -8.27 10.39 -22.05
CA LYS A 137 -8.80 9.69 -23.23
C LYS A 137 -10.03 8.84 -22.91
N ILE A 138 -10.10 8.32 -21.69
CA ILE A 138 -11.24 7.56 -21.19
C ILE A 138 -11.61 8.03 -19.79
N ASP A 139 -12.90 7.99 -19.45
CA ASP A 139 -13.36 8.20 -18.09
C ASP A 139 -13.20 6.93 -17.25
N HIS A 140 -13.14 7.07 -15.92
CA HIS A 140 -13.08 5.94 -14.99
C HIS A 140 -14.25 4.97 -15.19
N LYS A 141 -15.45 5.45 -15.53
CA LYS A 141 -16.60 4.58 -15.83
C LYS A 141 -16.40 3.74 -17.10
N GLN A 142 -15.77 4.32 -18.13
CA GLN A 142 -15.48 3.60 -19.37
C GLN A 142 -14.40 2.55 -19.12
N MET A 143 -13.34 2.91 -18.39
CA MET A 143 -12.28 1.99 -17.96
C MET A 143 -12.86 0.75 -17.26
N LEU A 144 -13.75 0.94 -16.28
CA LEU A 144 -14.39 -0.16 -15.56
C LEU A 144 -15.25 -1.06 -16.46
N LYS A 145 -15.95 -0.48 -17.45
CA LYS A 145 -16.72 -1.26 -18.42
C LYS A 145 -15.81 -2.14 -19.28
N VAL A 146 -14.69 -1.60 -19.76
CA VAL A 146 -13.72 -2.37 -20.55
C VAL A 146 -13.17 -3.53 -19.74
N LEU A 147 -12.73 -3.28 -18.51
CA LEU A 147 -12.21 -4.34 -17.63
C LEU A 147 -13.26 -5.43 -17.37
N THR A 148 -14.53 -5.07 -17.17
CA THR A 148 -15.58 -6.08 -16.91
C THR A 148 -15.86 -6.93 -18.15
N GLN A 149 -15.83 -6.34 -19.35
CA GLN A 149 -16.10 -7.05 -20.60
C GLN A 149 -14.92 -7.93 -21.06
N SER A 150 -13.69 -7.56 -20.72
CA SER A 150 -12.49 -8.31 -21.11
C SER A 150 -12.34 -9.66 -20.39
N ILE A 151 -13.10 -9.91 -19.32
CA ILE A 151 -13.12 -11.22 -18.64
C ILE A 151 -13.75 -12.29 -19.54
N GLY A 152 -14.71 -11.94 -20.41
CA GLY A 152 -15.51 -12.88 -21.20
C GLY A 152 -15.27 -12.87 -22.71
N SER A 153 -14.38 -12.01 -23.19
CA SER A 153 -14.13 -11.80 -24.61
C SER A 153 -12.89 -12.57 -25.08
N GLN A 154 -12.90 -12.98 -26.35
CA GLN A 154 -11.78 -13.67 -27.00
C GLN A 154 -10.79 -12.71 -27.68
N GLY A 155 -11.08 -11.41 -27.70
CA GLY A 155 -10.23 -10.38 -28.31
C GLY A 155 -9.05 -9.99 -27.41
N THR A 156 -8.09 -9.27 -27.98
CA THR A 156 -7.03 -8.67 -27.16
C THR A 156 -7.58 -7.48 -26.36
N PHE A 157 -7.03 -7.22 -25.16
CA PHE A 157 -7.46 -6.10 -24.32
C PHE A 157 -7.36 -4.74 -25.05
N VAL A 158 -6.36 -4.60 -25.93
CA VAL A 158 -6.15 -3.40 -26.75
C VAL A 158 -7.30 -3.20 -27.75
N GLU A 159 -7.72 -4.24 -28.45
CA GLU A 159 -8.86 -4.17 -29.38
C GLU A 159 -10.16 -3.76 -28.68
N GLU A 160 -10.36 -4.24 -27.45
CA GLU A 160 -11.52 -3.82 -26.64
C GLU A 160 -11.42 -2.37 -26.24
N LEU A 161 -10.25 -1.92 -25.78
CA LEU A 161 -10.03 -0.51 -25.47
C LEU A 161 -10.31 0.39 -26.67
N GLU A 162 -9.83 0.04 -27.85
CA GLU A 162 -10.05 0.81 -29.09
C GLU A 162 -11.52 0.91 -29.48
N LYS A 163 -12.30 -0.17 -29.29
CA LYS A 163 -13.75 -0.15 -29.50
C LYS A 163 -14.45 0.86 -28.57
N PHE A 164 -13.92 1.08 -27.37
CA PHE A 164 -14.49 1.99 -26.38
C PHE A 164 -14.02 3.43 -26.51
N THR A 165 -12.77 3.65 -26.92
CA THR A 165 -12.25 5.00 -27.18
C THR A 165 -12.84 5.61 -28.44
N GLY A 166 -13.25 4.78 -29.42
CA GLY A 166 -13.77 5.23 -30.71
C GLY A 166 -12.70 5.92 -31.59
N ASP A 167 -11.47 5.98 -31.09
CA ASP A 167 -10.28 6.60 -31.68
C ASP A 167 -9.08 5.68 -31.42
N SER A 168 -8.09 5.71 -32.32
CA SER A 168 -6.84 4.95 -32.16
C SER A 168 -6.07 5.41 -30.92
N LEU A 169 -5.53 4.45 -30.17
CA LEU A 169 -4.74 4.72 -28.97
C LEU A 169 -3.46 5.51 -29.31
N PRO A 170 -2.94 6.32 -28.37
CA PRO A 170 -1.69 7.04 -28.59
C PRO A 170 -0.55 6.06 -28.88
N SER A 171 0.07 6.19 -30.05
CA SER A 171 1.09 5.25 -30.54
C SER A 171 2.27 5.10 -29.57
N ASN A 172 2.60 6.15 -28.83
CA ASN A 172 3.64 6.12 -27.80
C ASN A 172 3.29 5.17 -26.65
N LEU A 173 2.05 5.21 -26.15
CA LEU A 173 1.59 4.34 -25.07
C LEU A 173 1.50 2.89 -25.52
N LEU A 174 1.06 2.64 -26.76
CA LEU A 174 0.99 1.29 -27.30
C LEU A 174 2.40 0.69 -27.48
N ASN A 175 3.34 1.48 -28.00
CA ASN A 175 4.73 1.07 -28.12
C ASN A 175 5.38 0.77 -26.75
N GLU A 176 5.05 1.53 -25.71
CA GLU A 176 5.51 1.26 -24.35
C GLU A 176 4.88 -0.02 -23.79
N TYR A 177 3.57 -0.20 -24.01
CA TYR A 177 2.83 -1.39 -23.60
C TYR A 177 3.40 -2.66 -24.24
N GLU A 178 3.58 -2.70 -25.56
CA GLU A 178 4.10 -3.86 -26.28
C GLU A 178 5.54 -4.23 -25.92
N LYS A 179 6.35 -3.24 -25.53
CA LYS A 179 7.74 -3.46 -25.10
C LYS A 179 7.86 -3.91 -23.65
N GLN A 180 6.85 -3.66 -22.82
CA GLN A 180 6.85 -4.07 -21.43
C GLN A 180 6.52 -5.55 -21.29
N GLN A 181 7.25 -6.25 -20.43
CA GLN A 181 6.88 -7.62 -20.09
C GLN A 181 5.56 -7.61 -19.30
N PRO A 182 4.59 -8.48 -19.63
CA PRO A 182 3.35 -8.59 -18.88
C PRO A 182 3.61 -8.84 -17.40
N PHE A 183 3.04 -8.01 -16.54
CA PHE A 183 3.27 -8.05 -15.10
C PHE A 183 1.97 -7.95 -14.30
N VAL A 184 2.05 -8.34 -13.04
CA VAL A 184 1.06 -8.04 -12.01
C VAL A 184 1.76 -7.54 -10.75
N MET A 185 1.29 -6.42 -10.23
CA MET A 185 1.68 -5.84 -8.96
C MET A 185 0.75 -6.36 -7.87
N VAL A 186 1.33 -7.01 -6.87
CA VAL A 186 0.61 -7.62 -5.76
C VAL A 186 1.12 -7.01 -4.45
N ALA A 187 0.21 -6.44 -3.67
CA ALA A 187 0.48 -6.06 -2.29
C ALA A 187 0.39 -7.28 -1.40
N MET A 188 1.41 -7.49 -0.56
CA MET A 188 1.54 -8.64 0.33
C MET A 188 1.75 -8.16 1.76
N ALA A 189 0.96 -8.70 2.70
CA ALA A 189 1.19 -8.44 4.13
C ALA A 189 2.48 -9.14 4.61
N GLU A 190 2.84 -10.27 3.98
CA GLU A 190 4.07 -11.04 4.28
C GLU A 190 4.81 -11.39 2.98
N PRO A 191 5.64 -10.48 2.44
CA PRO A 191 6.39 -10.69 1.19
C PRO A 191 7.39 -11.86 1.20
N ASP A 192 7.84 -12.29 2.38
CA ASP A 192 8.81 -13.37 2.58
C ASP A 192 8.18 -14.77 2.70
N ASN A 193 6.86 -14.86 2.66
CA ASN A 193 6.18 -16.15 2.68
C ASN A 193 6.48 -16.94 1.39
N LEU A 194 7.47 -17.83 1.47
CA LEU A 194 7.95 -18.62 0.33
C LEU A 194 6.85 -19.49 -0.30
N GLN A 195 5.93 -20.01 0.52
CA GLN A 195 4.81 -20.82 0.03
C GLN A 195 3.84 -19.97 -0.81
N ALA A 196 3.51 -18.76 -0.33
CA ALA A 196 2.70 -17.81 -1.09
C ALA A 196 3.38 -17.40 -2.40
N LEU A 197 4.70 -17.17 -2.37
CA LEU A 197 5.47 -16.81 -3.56
C LEU A 197 5.53 -17.94 -4.59
N ASP A 198 5.73 -19.18 -4.15
CA ASP A 198 5.73 -20.35 -5.02
C ASP A 198 4.37 -20.55 -5.69
N GLU A 199 3.30 -20.50 -4.90
CA GLU A 199 1.93 -20.60 -5.42
C GLU A 199 1.64 -19.50 -6.45
N LEU A 200 1.95 -18.25 -6.12
CA LEU A 200 1.75 -17.14 -7.05
C LEU A 200 2.56 -17.32 -8.32
N LYS A 201 3.88 -17.47 -8.22
CA LYS A 201 4.76 -17.49 -9.40
C LYS A 201 4.55 -18.74 -10.23
N ASN A 202 4.59 -19.91 -9.60
CA ASN A 202 4.69 -21.19 -10.31
C ASN A 202 3.33 -21.79 -10.64
N LYS A 203 2.29 -21.54 -9.84
CA LYS A 203 0.96 -22.12 -10.06
C LYS A 203 -0.03 -21.19 -10.74
N ILE A 204 0.07 -19.88 -10.50
CA ILE A 204 -0.91 -18.92 -11.03
C ILE A 204 -0.31 -18.14 -12.19
N LEU A 205 0.67 -17.29 -11.92
CA LEU A 205 1.15 -16.28 -12.86
C LEU A 205 1.89 -16.86 -14.06
N ARG A 206 2.59 -17.98 -13.88
CA ARG A 206 3.24 -18.71 -14.98
C ARG A 206 2.26 -19.14 -16.08
N HIS A 207 1.03 -19.56 -15.71
CA HIS A 207 0.02 -19.96 -16.69
C HIS A 207 -0.53 -18.76 -17.48
N HIS A 208 -0.47 -17.57 -16.89
CA HIS A 208 -0.87 -16.32 -17.54
C HIS A 208 0.30 -15.59 -18.24
N GLY A 209 1.52 -16.12 -18.18
CA GLY A 209 2.71 -15.45 -18.69
C GLY A 209 3.02 -14.12 -17.99
N LEU A 210 2.56 -13.95 -16.75
CA LEU A 210 2.71 -12.72 -15.98
C LEU A 210 3.91 -12.77 -15.04
N HIS A 211 4.64 -11.66 -14.96
CA HIS A 211 5.71 -11.46 -13.98
C HIS A 211 5.18 -10.85 -12.69
N LEU A 212 5.58 -11.42 -11.54
CA LEU A 212 5.22 -10.89 -10.23
C LEU A 212 6.08 -9.69 -9.86
N GLN A 213 5.44 -8.55 -9.63
CA GLN A 213 5.99 -7.40 -8.92
C GLN A 213 5.39 -7.34 -7.52
N ARG A 214 6.24 -7.33 -6.50
CA ARG A 214 5.82 -7.42 -5.10
C ARG A 214 5.87 -6.05 -4.45
N LEU A 215 4.82 -5.71 -3.73
CA LEU A 215 4.77 -4.59 -2.82
C LEU A 215 4.45 -5.09 -1.40
N VAL A 216 4.98 -4.43 -0.38
CA VAL A 216 4.57 -4.66 0.99
C VAL A 216 3.43 -3.72 1.37
N ILE A 217 2.47 -4.22 2.14
CA ILE A 217 1.37 -3.43 2.71
C ILE A 217 1.23 -3.78 4.20
N THR A 218 0.67 -2.88 5.00
CA THR A 218 0.33 -3.20 6.39
C THR A 218 -0.78 -4.26 6.45
N PRO A 219 -0.80 -5.14 7.47
CA PRO A 219 -1.90 -6.08 7.68
C PRO A 219 -3.26 -5.42 7.79
N GLU A 220 -3.32 -4.23 8.40
CA GLU A 220 -4.53 -3.43 8.58
C GLU A 220 -5.07 -2.95 7.23
N ASP A 221 -4.20 -2.38 6.40
CA ASP A 221 -4.58 -1.90 5.07
C ASP A 221 -4.94 -3.05 4.13
N TYR A 222 -4.27 -4.20 4.24
CA TYR A 222 -4.67 -5.43 3.54
C TYR A 222 -6.12 -5.79 3.87
N GLN A 223 -6.47 -5.81 5.17
CA GLN A 223 -7.80 -6.16 5.62
C GLN A 223 -8.83 -5.17 5.07
N HIS A 224 -8.52 -3.86 5.11
CA HIS A 224 -9.38 -2.84 4.52
C HIS A 224 -9.59 -3.00 3.01
N LEU A 225 -8.57 -3.38 2.24
CA LEU A 225 -8.68 -3.59 0.80
C LEU A 225 -9.50 -4.83 0.45
N ILE A 226 -9.33 -5.92 1.19
CA ILE A 226 -10.12 -7.14 1.02
C ILE A 226 -11.57 -6.95 1.47
N ASP A 227 -11.83 -6.23 2.55
CA ASP A 227 -13.20 -6.04 3.03
C ASP A 227 -14.02 -5.09 2.15
N ARG A 228 -13.35 -4.12 1.49
CA ARG A 228 -13.98 -3.28 0.45
C ARG A 228 -14.52 -4.08 -0.74
N LYS A 229 -14.10 -5.33 -0.92
CA LYS A 229 -14.66 -6.25 -1.92
C LYS A 229 -15.95 -6.91 -1.48
N SER A 230 -16.15 -7.06 -0.16
CA SER A 230 -17.26 -7.83 0.41
C SER A 230 -18.53 -6.99 0.61
N LYS A 231 -18.52 -5.71 0.24
CA LYS A 231 -19.67 -4.80 0.24
C LYS A 231 -20.04 -4.44 -1.19
#